data_AF-A0A382VT12-F1
#
_entry.id   AF-A0A382VT12-F1
#
_cell.length_a   1.000
_cell.length_b   1.000
_cell.length_c   1.000
_cell.angle_alpha   90.00
_cell.angle_beta   90.00
_cell.angle_gamma   90.00
#
_symmetry.space_group_name_H-M   'P 1'
#
loop_
_entity.id
_entity.type
_entity.pdbx_description
1 polymer ?
#
loop_
_entity_poly.entity_id
_entity_poly.type
_entity_poly.pdbx_seq_one_letter_code
_entity_poly.pdbx_strand_id
1 'polypeptide(L)'
;LLIGVLCVDCVPAPRYKSGNSSIAAPKKKEKKKSNKNKKDKQNKKPSFNKSKKVYKGISSFYGPKFHGKLTANGEIFDMYGVTAAHKEFPFNTVVRVTNENNGKSLIIRINDRGPYVDGRIL
;
A
#
# COMPACT_ATOMS: atom_id res chain seq x y z
N LEU A 1 2.20 44.75 -19.72
CA LEU A 1 1.23 43.67 -19.43
C LEU A 1 2.04 42.38 -19.22
N LEU A 2 2.44 42.08 -17.98
CA LEU A 2 3.29 40.92 -17.65
C LEU A 2 2.37 39.70 -17.43
N ILE A 3 2.33 38.79 -18.40
CA ILE A 3 1.56 37.54 -18.27
C ILE A 3 2.41 36.59 -17.44
N GLY A 4 2.06 36.50 -16.15
CA GLY A 4 2.62 35.51 -15.23
C GLY A 4 2.15 34.11 -15.62
N VAL A 5 3.08 33.29 -16.10
CA VAL A 5 2.88 31.85 -16.29
C VAL A 5 2.93 31.21 -14.92
N LEU A 6 1.76 30.88 -14.36
CA LEU A 6 1.66 30.02 -13.20
C LEU A 6 1.96 28.59 -13.66
N CYS A 7 3.22 28.18 -13.53
CA CYS A 7 3.60 26.77 -13.60
C CYS A 7 2.90 26.04 -12.45
N VAL A 8 1.85 25.30 -12.77
CA VAL A 8 1.23 24.36 -11.84
C VAL A 8 2.17 23.16 -11.79
N ASP A 9 3.11 23.17 -10.85
CA ASP A 9 4.03 22.07 -10.64
C ASP A 9 3.22 20.80 -10.29
N CYS A 10 3.20 19.85 -11.22
CA CYS A 10 2.68 18.50 -10.97
C CYS A 10 3.57 17.83 -9.92
N VAL A 11 3.20 17.95 -8.64
CA VAL A 11 3.85 17.19 -7.57
C VAL A 11 3.48 15.72 -7.73
N PRO A 12 4.44 14.79 -7.85
CA PRO A 12 4.15 13.37 -7.94
C PRO A 12 3.51 12.90 -6.62
N ALA A 13 2.38 12.19 -6.72
CA ALA A 13 1.72 11.61 -5.57
C ALA A 13 2.68 10.67 -4.80
N PRO A 14 2.72 10.71 -3.46
CA PRO A 14 3.58 9.85 -2.67
C PRO A 14 3.26 8.38 -2.94
N ARG A 15 4.16 7.70 -3.66
CA ARG A 15 4.02 6.28 -4.00
C ARG A 15 4.41 5.43 -2.80
N TYR A 16 3.42 4.93 -2.07
CA TYR A 16 3.63 3.98 -0.99
C TYR A 16 4.10 2.64 -1.56
N LYS A 17 5.41 2.37 -1.49
CA LYS A 17 5.98 1.06 -1.79
C LYS A 17 5.72 0.12 -0.61
N SER A 18 5.15 -1.06 -0.86
CA SER A 18 5.19 -2.16 0.09
C SER A 18 6.62 -2.70 0.17
N GLY A 19 7.41 -2.19 1.11
CA GLY A 19 8.80 -2.64 1.30
C GLY A 19 8.87 -4.00 1.99
N ASN A 20 9.47 -4.99 1.32
CA ASN A 20 10.61 -5.68 1.91
C ASN A 20 11.84 -4.87 1.50
N SER A 21 12.34 -4.02 2.39
CA SER A 21 13.38 -3.03 2.07
C SER A 21 14.75 -3.70 1.88
N SER A 22 15.24 -3.77 0.65
CA SER A 22 16.67 -3.88 0.32
C SER A 22 17.13 -2.57 -0.30
N ILE A 23 17.94 -1.80 0.44
CA ILE A 23 18.54 -0.52 0.03
C ILE A 23 19.98 -0.79 -0.43
N ALA A 24 20.37 -0.28 -1.59
CA ALA A 24 21.76 -0.13 -2.05
C ALA A 24 21.85 1.20 -2.83
N ALA A 25 22.89 2.05 -2.79
CA ALA A 25 24.18 2.13 -2.09
C ALA A 25 24.64 3.63 -2.12
N PRO A 26 25.71 4.05 -1.42
CA PRO A 26 27.04 4.04 -2.05
C PRO A 26 28.20 3.58 -1.14
N LYS A 27 29.32 3.21 -1.78
CA LYS A 27 30.50 2.55 -1.20
C LYS A 27 31.49 3.55 -0.56
N LYS A 28 32.04 3.21 0.62
CA LYS A 28 33.47 3.40 0.95
C LYS A 28 33.93 2.30 1.92
N LYS A 29 35.15 1.79 1.71
CA LYS A 29 35.75 0.58 2.30
C LYS A 29 36.32 0.85 3.70
N GLU A 30 36.11 -0.08 4.65
CA GLU A 30 37.18 -0.59 5.52
C GLU A 30 36.82 -1.96 6.13
N LYS A 31 37.80 -2.85 6.23
CA LYS A 31 37.65 -4.26 6.63
C LYS A 31 37.66 -4.39 8.16
N LYS A 32 36.77 -5.22 8.72
CA LYS A 32 37.11 -6.11 9.84
C LYS A 32 36.27 -7.38 9.81
N LYS A 33 36.95 -8.53 9.85
CA LYS A 33 36.38 -9.88 9.96
C LYS A 33 35.79 -10.08 11.37
N SER A 34 34.58 -10.60 11.47
CA SER A 34 34.15 -11.39 12.62
C SER A 34 33.22 -12.52 12.17
N ASN A 35 33.61 -13.73 12.56
CA ASN A 35 32.95 -15.01 12.31
C ASN A 35 31.77 -15.21 13.27
N LYS A 36 30.82 -16.09 12.84
CA LYS A 36 29.71 -16.74 13.60
C LYS A 36 28.52 -15.81 13.92
N ASN A 37 27.25 -16.15 13.72
CA ASN A 37 26.57 -17.45 13.63
C ASN A 37 25.33 -17.35 12.72
N LYS A 38 25.08 -18.38 11.90
CA LYS A 38 23.75 -18.70 11.39
C LYS A 38 22.82 -18.87 12.60
N LYS A 39 21.88 -17.94 12.79
CA LYS A 39 20.71 -18.16 13.67
C LYS A 39 19.50 -18.36 12.79
N ASP A 40 18.77 -19.41 13.13
CA ASP A 40 17.77 -20.08 12.31
C ASP A 40 16.62 -19.19 11.88
N LYS A 41 16.17 -19.44 10.64
CA LYS A 41 14.87 -19.04 10.11
C LYS A 41 13.77 -19.58 11.03
N GLN A 42 13.35 -18.79 12.01
CA GLN A 42 12.10 -19.07 12.69
C GLN A 42 10.95 -18.57 11.80
N ASN A 43 10.33 -19.51 11.08
CA ASN A 43 9.01 -19.38 10.47
C ASN A 43 7.96 -19.06 11.56
N LYS A 44 7.95 -17.83 12.07
CA LYS A 44 6.84 -17.35 12.90
C LYS A 44 5.66 -17.10 11.97
N LYS A 45 4.77 -18.10 11.86
CA LYS A 45 3.42 -17.91 11.30
C LYS A 45 2.85 -16.63 11.94
N PRO A 46 2.29 -15.68 11.17
CA PRO A 46 1.80 -14.44 11.75
C PRO A 46 0.76 -14.77 12.83
N SER A 47 1.12 -14.54 14.09
CA SER A 47 0.20 -14.72 15.21
C SER A 47 -0.89 -13.66 15.07
N PHE A 48 -2.09 -14.08 14.65
CA PHE A 48 -3.23 -13.18 14.61
C PHE A 48 -3.61 -12.85 16.05
N ASN A 49 -3.40 -11.59 16.45
CA ASN A 49 -3.87 -11.08 17.73
C ASN A 49 -5.40 -11.28 17.79
N LYS A 50 -5.90 -11.90 18.87
CA LYS A 50 -7.29 -12.30 19.03
C LYS A 50 -8.27 -11.11 19.04
N SER A 51 -7.76 -9.89 19.25
CA SER A 51 -8.52 -8.64 19.17
C SER A 51 -8.67 -8.06 17.75
N LYS A 52 -8.08 -8.69 16.72
CA LYS A 52 -8.10 -8.17 15.35
C LYS A 52 -9.44 -8.51 14.69
N LYS A 53 -10.28 -7.49 14.48
CA LYS A 53 -11.54 -7.65 13.74
C LYS A 53 -11.24 -8.07 12.30
N VAL A 54 -11.84 -9.19 11.87
CA VAL A 54 -11.70 -9.74 10.52
C VAL A 54 -13.01 -9.52 9.76
N TYR A 55 -12.88 -9.04 8.53
CA TYR A 55 -13.99 -8.85 7.60
C TYR A 55 -13.81 -9.79 6.41
N LYS A 56 -14.91 -10.34 5.91
CA LYS A 56 -14.94 -11.19 4.73
C LYS A 56 -15.92 -10.61 3.72
N GLY A 57 -15.56 -10.66 2.45
CA GLY A 57 -16.42 -10.18 1.37
C GLY A 57 -15.68 -10.14 0.05
N ILE A 58 -16.40 -9.74 -1.00
CA ILE A 58 -15.87 -9.67 -2.36
C ILE A 58 -15.01 -8.42 -2.49
N SER A 59 -13.88 -8.57 -3.17
CA SER A 59 -13.02 -7.46 -3.59
C SER A 59 -13.06 -7.28 -5.11
N SER A 60 -12.99 -6.04 -5.58
CA SER A 60 -12.75 -5.70 -6.98
C SER A 60 -11.50 -4.80 -7.15
N PHE A 61 -11.10 -4.51 -8.38
CA PHE A 61 -9.98 -3.61 -8.66
C PHE A 61 -10.38 -2.53 -9.66
N TYR A 62 -9.73 -1.37 -9.59
CA TYR A 62 -9.96 -0.28 -10.53
C TYR A 62 -9.16 -0.46 -11.82
N GLY A 63 -9.81 -0.17 -12.94
CA GLY A 63 -9.20 -0.19 -14.26
C GLY A 63 -8.54 1.13 -14.66
N PRO A 64 -7.88 1.18 -15.83
CA PRO A 64 -7.13 2.34 -16.31
C PRO A 64 -7.89 3.66 -16.40
N LYS A 65 -9.20 3.60 -16.61
CA LYS A 65 -10.08 4.77 -16.69
C LYS A 65 -10.06 5.66 -15.44
N PHE A 66 -9.61 5.14 -14.29
CA PHE A 66 -9.54 5.89 -13.04
C PHE A 66 -8.19 6.56 -12.80
N HIS A 67 -7.12 6.11 -13.48
CA HIS A 67 -5.76 6.60 -13.22
C HIS A 67 -5.66 8.12 -13.39
N GLY A 68 -5.00 8.79 -12.45
CA GLY A 68 -4.84 10.24 -12.47
C GLY A 68 -6.02 11.02 -11.89
N LYS A 69 -7.13 10.36 -11.53
CA LYS A 69 -8.29 11.03 -10.91
C LYS A 69 -8.13 11.13 -9.41
N LEU A 70 -8.82 12.08 -8.80
CA LEU A 70 -8.89 12.24 -7.35
C LEU A 70 -9.67 11.08 -6.72
N THR A 71 -9.13 10.55 -5.61
CA THR A 71 -9.84 9.70 -4.66
C THR A 71 -10.66 10.57 -3.69
N ALA A 72 -11.50 9.93 -2.88
CA ALA A 72 -12.32 10.62 -1.88
C ALA A 72 -11.51 11.34 -0.78
N ASN A 73 -10.25 10.98 -0.55
CA ASN A 73 -9.38 11.71 0.37
C ASN A 73 -8.55 12.82 -0.30
N GLY A 74 -8.73 13.04 -1.62
CA GLY A 74 -8.06 14.08 -2.40
C GLY A 74 -6.70 13.67 -2.98
N GLU A 75 -6.23 12.45 -2.75
CA GLU A 75 -5.02 11.95 -3.41
C GLU A 75 -5.30 11.60 -4.88
N ILE A 76 -4.28 11.65 -5.73
CA ILE A 76 -4.38 11.15 -7.11
C ILE A 76 -4.29 9.62 -7.10
N PHE A 77 -5.26 8.95 -7.70
CA PHE A 77 -5.26 7.51 -7.89
C PHE A 77 -4.15 7.05 -8.85
N ASP A 78 -3.18 6.32 -8.30
CA ASP A 78 -2.14 5.60 -9.05
C ASP A 78 -2.56 4.13 -9.20
N MET A 79 -2.79 3.67 -10.44
CA MET A 79 -3.15 2.27 -10.71
C MET A 79 -2.06 1.27 -10.35
N TYR A 80 -0.82 1.74 -10.23
CA TYR A 80 0.33 0.94 -9.81
C TYR A 80 0.66 1.16 -8.31
N GLY A 81 -0.14 1.96 -7.62
CA GLY A 81 -0.07 2.21 -6.19
C GLY A 81 -0.78 1.11 -5.39
N VAL A 82 -0.43 1.00 -4.12
CA VAL A 82 -0.99 0.00 -3.20
C VAL A 82 -1.96 0.68 -2.23
N THR A 83 -3.18 0.92 -2.72
CA THR A 83 -4.27 1.59 -1.98
C THR A 83 -5.62 0.93 -2.27
N ALA A 84 -6.64 1.21 -1.46
CA ALA A 84 -7.99 0.69 -1.66
C ALA A 84 -9.08 1.64 -1.17
N ALA A 85 -10.30 1.35 -1.61
CA ALA A 85 -11.53 1.99 -1.15
C ALA A 85 -12.20 1.19 -0.04
N HIS A 86 -12.80 1.86 0.94
CA HIS A 86 -13.71 1.23 1.91
C HIS A 86 -14.80 2.21 2.35
N LYS A 87 -16.02 1.72 2.58
CA LYS A 87 -17.21 2.55 2.87
C LYS A 87 -17.02 3.35 4.16
N GLU A 88 -16.56 2.68 5.20
CA GLU A 88 -16.62 3.21 6.57
C GLU A 88 -15.27 3.35 7.27
N PHE A 89 -14.19 2.76 6.72
CA PHE A 89 -12.93 2.81 7.44
C PHE A 89 -12.37 4.23 7.39
N PRO A 90 -11.82 4.75 8.51
CA PRO A 90 -11.12 6.01 8.48
C PRO A 90 -10.05 6.02 7.39
N PHE A 91 -9.85 7.17 6.75
CA PHE A 91 -8.74 7.29 5.81
C PHE A 91 -7.42 7.03 6.54
N ASN A 92 -6.46 6.51 5.79
CA ASN A 92 -5.17 6.04 6.30
C ASN A 92 -5.22 4.79 7.20
N THR A 93 -6.38 4.14 7.33
CA THR A 93 -6.45 2.80 7.91
C THR A 93 -5.60 1.84 7.08
N VAL A 94 -4.73 1.09 7.74
CA VAL A 94 -3.87 0.08 7.12
C VAL A 94 -4.41 -1.31 7.42
N VAL A 95 -4.71 -2.07 6.37
CA VAL A 95 -5.33 -3.40 6.48
C VAL A 95 -4.48 -4.45 5.78
N ARG A 96 -4.54 -5.68 6.29
CA ARG A 96 -4.04 -6.86 5.57
C ARG A 96 -5.20 -7.46 4.80
N VAL A 97 -5.08 -7.54 3.48
CA VAL A 97 -6.01 -8.27 2.63
C VAL A 97 -5.39 -9.60 2.26
N THR A 98 -6.15 -10.67 2.43
CA THR A 98 -5.74 -12.03 2.05
C THR A 98 -6.71 -12.55 1.00
N ASN A 99 -6.19 -13.00 -0.14
CA ASN A 99 -6.98 -13.75 -1.11
C ASN A 99 -7.11 -15.19 -0.60
N GLU A 100 -8.32 -15.58 -0.20
CA GLU A 100 -8.58 -16.90 0.39
C GLU A 100 -8.33 -18.05 -0.60
N ASN A 101 -8.44 -17.81 -1.91
CA ASN A 101 -8.27 -18.85 -2.94
C ASN A 101 -6.82 -19.30 -3.08
N ASN A 102 -5.84 -18.44 -2.78
CA ASN A 102 -4.41 -18.75 -2.96
C ASN A 102 -3.54 -18.42 -1.73
N GLY A 103 -4.13 -17.93 -0.64
CA GLY A 103 -3.45 -17.60 0.60
C GLY A 103 -2.49 -16.39 0.52
N LYS A 104 -2.37 -15.73 -0.63
CA LYS A 104 -1.50 -14.54 -0.77
C LYS A 104 -2.13 -13.35 -0.06
N SER A 105 -1.29 -12.51 0.53
CA SER A 105 -1.74 -11.31 1.24
C SER A 105 -0.91 -10.07 0.92
N LEU A 106 -1.54 -8.91 1.06
CA LEU A 106 -0.92 -7.61 0.88
C LEU A 106 -1.37 -6.65 1.99
N ILE A 107 -0.47 -5.77 2.42
CA ILE A 107 -0.79 -4.67 3.32
C ILE A 107 -1.12 -3.44 2.47
N ILE A 108 -2.32 -2.89 2.65
CA ILE A 108 -2.83 -1.77 1.83
C ILE A 108 -3.40 -0.68 2.74
N ARG A 109 -3.39 0.56 2.25
CA ARG A 109 -3.95 1.74 2.93
C ARG A 109 -5.28 2.14 2.29
N ILE A 110 -6.25 2.51 3.12
CA ILE A 110 -7.52 3.07 2.65
C ILE A 110 -7.35 4.56 2.38
N ASN A 111 -7.58 4.97 1.14
CA ASN A 111 -7.54 6.38 0.73
C ASN A 111 -8.77 6.80 -0.11
N ASP A 112 -9.72 5.88 -0.33
CA ASP A 112 -10.89 6.14 -1.17
C ASP A 112 -12.19 5.60 -0.55
N ARG A 113 -13.34 5.94 -1.15
CA ARG A 113 -14.69 5.55 -0.72
C ARG A 113 -15.39 4.66 -1.73
N GLY A 114 -16.24 3.78 -1.22
CA GLY A 114 -16.83 2.67 -1.96
C GLY A 114 -16.41 1.33 -1.33
N PRO A 115 -16.62 0.19 -2.01
CA PRO A 115 -17.31 0.06 -3.30
C PRO A 115 -18.81 0.31 -3.18
N TYR A 116 -19.43 0.95 -4.17
CA TYR A 116 -20.88 1.19 -4.21
C TYR A 116 -21.66 0.09 -4.94
N VAL A 117 -21.03 -1.08 -5.09
CA VAL A 117 -21.66 -2.29 -5.62
C VAL A 117 -21.95 -3.20 -4.44
N ASP A 118 -23.19 -3.71 -4.37
CA ASP A 118 -23.62 -4.57 -3.29
C ASP A 118 -22.80 -5.87 -3.22
N GLY A 119 -22.61 -6.37 -2.00
CA GLY A 119 -21.81 -7.56 -1.71
C GLY A 119 -20.29 -7.37 -1.75
N ARG A 120 -19.79 -6.19 -2.16
CA ARG A 120 -18.36 -5.88 -2.13
C ARG A 120 -17.98 -5.07 -0.89
N ILE A 121 -16.82 -5.39 -0.33
CA ILE A 121 -16.25 -4.66 0.80
C ILE A 121 -14.95 -3.93 0.42
N LEU A 122 -14.32 -4.33 -0.70
CA LEU A 122 -13.10 -3.75 -1.25
C LEU A 122 -13.17 -3.63 -2.78
#